data_AF-A0A2G0XAI7-F1
#
_entry.id   AF-A0A2G0XAI7-F1
#
_cell.length_a   1.000
_cell.length_b   1.000
_cell.length_c   1.000
_cell.angle_alpha   90.00
_cell.angle_beta   90.00
_cell.angle_gamma   90.00
#
_symmetry.space_group_name_H-M   'P 1'
#
loop_
_entity.id
_entity.type
_entity.pdbx_description
1 polymer ?
#
loop_
_entity_poly.entity_id
_entity_poly.type
_entity_poly.pdbx_seq_one_letter_code
_entity_poly.pdbx_strand_id
1 'polypeptide(L)'
;MTSSLLITAIKLVEERGIVTVSVTELWQNFPMKEKHLWAICLVVLIGGFAVGNIDFGHKFFEVQSIHDLFEIFSSAATVFAVFIAWRGINAWRRQASGQADLELARRLAVGALAVKESAVPAWVDAKFSINQFPFGAQSLNPPLMESIRVSMGARIKSREQSRLEFGALLQEAKAIWGSAFTDKYNQLIELCVICDRCAQDFISWADPNVGPNVYLKHQMNMQQAEDYLRDSNCLDAGGEIGKIIKKMTEDADAELERHMLRK
;
A
#
# COMPACT_ATOMS: atom_id res chain seq x y z
N MET A 1 -4.95 -45.35 38.32
CA MET A 1 -3.51 -45.50 38.63
C MET A 1 -2.59 -44.51 37.88
N THR A 2 -3.11 -43.70 36.95
CA THR A 2 -2.35 -42.72 36.14
C THR A 2 -2.13 -41.35 36.81
N SER A 3 -2.94 -40.99 37.80
CA SER A 3 -2.81 -39.71 38.53
C SER A 3 -1.56 -39.64 39.43
N SER A 4 -1.08 -40.78 39.94
CA SER A 4 0.07 -40.80 40.85
C SER A 4 1.40 -40.54 40.15
N LEU A 5 1.56 -40.92 38.88
CA LEU A 5 2.82 -40.72 38.14
C LEU A 5 3.03 -39.27 37.71
N LEU A 6 1.94 -38.55 37.42
CA LEU A 6 2.01 -37.14 37.05
C LEU A 6 2.40 -36.26 38.24
N ILE A 7 1.91 -36.57 39.44
CA ILE A 7 2.23 -35.83 40.67
C ILE A 7 3.68 -36.10 41.11
N THR A 8 4.20 -37.32 40.93
CA THR A 8 5.60 -37.64 41.27
C THR A 8 6.59 -36.99 40.30
N ALA A 9 6.27 -36.88 39.01
CA ALA A 9 7.11 -36.19 38.03
C ALA A 9 7.20 -34.67 38.31
N ILE A 10 6.13 -34.05 38.79
CA ILE A 10 6.12 -32.62 39.15
C ILE A 10 6.97 -32.35 40.40
N LYS A 11 6.90 -33.22 41.43
CA LYS A 11 7.72 -33.07 42.65
C LYS A 11 9.22 -33.24 42.43
N LEU A 12 9.63 -34.07 41.49
CA LEU A 12 11.06 -34.30 41.15
C LEU A 12 11.71 -33.10 40.42
N VAL A 13 10.91 -32.20 39.84
CA VAL A 13 11.38 -30.99 39.16
C VAL A 13 11.54 -29.82 40.14
N GLU A 14 10.74 -29.79 41.20
CA GLU A 14 10.76 -28.76 42.25
C GLU A 14 12.04 -28.83 43.11
N GLU A 15 12.56 -30.03 43.39
CA GLU A 15 13.80 -30.22 44.17
C GLU A 15 15.10 -29.78 43.43
N ARG A 16 15.04 -29.52 42.12
CA ARG A 16 16.23 -29.17 41.32
C ARG A 16 16.41 -27.68 41.03
N GLY A 17 15.57 -26.80 41.60
CA GLY A 17 15.71 -25.35 41.38
C GLY A 17 15.59 -24.94 39.92
N ILE A 18 14.92 -25.75 39.10
CA ILE A 18 14.65 -25.44 37.70
C ILE A 18 13.43 -24.52 37.70
N VAL A 19 13.65 -23.28 37.27
CA VAL A 19 12.61 -22.24 37.11
C VAL A 19 11.38 -22.87 36.46
N THR A 20 10.29 -22.96 37.21
CA THR A 20 8.97 -23.37 36.71
C THR A 20 8.46 -22.25 35.82
N VAL A 21 8.92 -22.21 34.57
CA VAL A 21 8.27 -21.41 33.53
C VAL A 21 6.88 -22.00 33.37
N SER A 22 5.85 -21.24 33.75
CA SER A 22 4.48 -21.69 33.61
C SER A 22 4.23 -22.02 32.14
N VAL A 23 3.65 -23.19 31.85
CA VAL A 23 3.28 -23.59 30.49
C VAL A 23 2.40 -22.52 29.82
N THR A 24 1.66 -21.73 30.60
CA THR A 24 0.86 -20.61 30.10
C THR A 24 1.69 -19.41 29.63
N GLU A 25 2.84 -19.12 30.26
CA GLU A 25 3.75 -18.04 29.85
C GLU A 25 4.52 -18.42 28.57
N LEU A 26 4.90 -19.69 28.44
CA LEU A 26 5.46 -20.23 27.21
C LEU A 26 4.46 -20.09 26.04
N TRP A 27 3.18 -20.41 26.26
CA TRP A 27 2.15 -20.33 25.23
C TRP A 27 1.82 -18.90 24.75
N GLN A 28 1.96 -17.90 25.63
CA GLN A 28 1.69 -16.50 25.26
C GLN A 28 2.79 -15.89 24.38
N ASN A 29 4.04 -16.33 24.54
CA ASN A 29 5.19 -15.76 23.82
C ASN A 29 5.48 -16.38 22.44
N PHE A 30 4.77 -17.44 22.04
CA PHE A 30 4.97 -18.01 20.70
C PHE A 30 4.33 -17.16 19.60
N PRO A 31 5.05 -16.87 18.49
CA PRO A 31 4.47 -16.20 17.34
C PRO A 31 3.28 -16.99 16.81
N MET A 32 2.22 -16.29 16.40
CA MET A 32 0.94 -16.89 15.99
C MET A 32 1.08 -18.04 14.97
N LYS A 33 2.12 -18.01 14.13
CA LYS A 33 2.42 -19.04 13.12
C LYS A 33 2.79 -20.42 13.69
N GLU A 34 3.28 -20.49 14.92
CA GLU A 34 3.74 -21.75 15.54
C GLU A 34 2.65 -22.42 16.40
N LYS A 35 1.61 -21.67 16.78
CA LYS A 35 0.50 -22.17 17.60
C LYS A 35 -0.29 -23.28 16.90
N HIS A 36 -0.45 -23.19 15.57
CA HIS A 36 -1.15 -24.22 14.80
C HIS A 36 -0.33 -25.50 14.68
N LEU A 37 1.00 -25.39 14.57
CA LEU A 37 1.89 -26.55 14.51
C LEU A 37 1.81 -27.34 15.83
N TRP A 38 1.85 -26.64 16.96
CA TRP A 38 1.68 -27.24 18.28
C TRP A 38 0.32 -27.89 18.48
N ALA A 39 -0.77 -27.24 18.05
CA ALA A 39 -2.11 -27.83 18.13
C ALA A 39 -2.21 -29.12 17.28
N ILE A 40 -1.65 -29.11 16.06
CA ILE A 40 -1.60 -30.31 15.20
C ILE A 40 -0.78 -31.41 15.85
N CYS A 41 0.41 -31.11 16.36
CA CYS A 41 1.26 -32.08 17.06
C CYS A 41 0.55 -32.66 18.28
N LEU A 42 -0.15 -31.85 19.07
CA LEU A 42 -0.91 -32.29 20.24
C LEU A 42 -2.08 -33.21 19.86
N VAL A 43 -2.80 -32.89 18.79
CA VAL A 43 -3.88 -33.75 18.25
C VAL A 43 -3.33 -35.07 17.75
N VAL A 44 -2.20 -35.06 17.02
CA VAL A 44 -1.53 -36.29 16.56
C VAL A 44 -1.02 -37.12 17.74
N LEU A 45 -0.48 -36.49 18.79
CA LEU A 45 -0.01 -37.16 19.98
C LEU A 45 -1.15 -37.80 20.78
N ILE A 46 -2.24 -37.08 21.01
CA ILE A 46 -3.42 -37.59 21.71
C ILE A 46 -4.09 -38.69 20.89
N GLY A 47 -4.20 -38.50 19.57
CA GLY A 47 -4.71 -39.52 18.65
C GLY A 47 -3.84 -40.78 18.65
N GLY A 48 -2.52 -40.63 18.52
CA GLY A 48 -1.57 -41.73 18.57
C GLY A 48 -1.56 -42.45 19.92
N PHE A 49 -1.70 -41.71 21.02
CA PHE A 49 -1.80 -42.28 22.36
C PHE A 49 -3.11 -43.04 22.57
N ALA A 50 -4.24 -42.51 22.10
CA ALA A 50 -5.52 -43.20 22.14
C ALA A 50 -5.49 -44.50 21.31
N VAL A 51 -4.90 -44.45 20.10
CA VAL A 51 -4.73 -45.62 19.24
C VAL A 51 -3.77 -46.64 19.83
N GLY A 52 -2.65 -46.20 20.42
CA GLY A 52 -1.63 -47.10 21.00
C GLY A 52 -2.07 -47.83 22.28
N ASN A 53 -3.11 -47.34 22.95
CA ASN A 53 -3.71 -48.04 24.10
C ASN A 53 -4.83 -49.01 23.71
N ILE A 54 -5.18 -49.09 22.43
CA ILE A 54 -6.12 -50.10 21.93
C ILE A 54 -5.30 -51.35 21.62
N ASP A 55 -5.53 -52.42 22.39
CA ASP A 55 -4.88 -53.70 22.18
C ASP A 55 -5.47 -54.35 20.91
N PHE A 56 -4.79 -54.14 19.78
CA PHE A 56 -5.17 -54.71 18.49
C PHE A 56 -4.81 -56.20 18.49
N GLY A 57 -5.66 -57.02 19.10
CA GLY A 57 -5.54 -58.47 19.02
C GLY A 57 -5.44 -58.95 17.57
N HIS A 58 -4.85 -60.14 17.35
CA HIS A 58 -4.53 -60.75 16.05
C HIS A 58 -5.69 -60.89 15.03
N LYS A 59 -6.90 -60.42 15.35
CA LYS A 59 -8.09 -60.38 14.48
C LYS A 59 -8.38 -59.01 13.86
N PHE A 60 -7.56 -57.99 14.10
CA PHE A 60 -7.86 -56.62 13.62
C PHE A 60 -7.88 -56.47 12.08
N PHE A 61 -7.20 -57.35 11.36
CA PHE A 61 -7.27 -57.42 9.89
C PHE A 61 -8.28 -58.46 9.36
N GLU A 62 -8.94 -59.21 10.26
CA GLU A 62 -10.02 -60.12 9.90
C GLU A 62 -11.31 -59.31 9.83
N VAL A 63 -11.52 -58.67 8.67
CA VAL A 63 -12.73 -57.88 8.41
C VAL A 63 -13.94 -58.82 8.45
N GLN A 64 -14.69 -58.81 9.55
CA GLN A 64 -15.86 -59.67 9.73
C GLN A 64 -17.04 -59.24 8.86
N SER A 65 -17.05 -57.99 8.36
CA SER A 65 -18.12 -57.43 7.53
C SER A 65 -17.59 -56.35 6.58
N ILE A 66 -18.09 -56.33 5.35
CA ILE A 66 -17.82 -55.28 4.34
C ILE A 66 -18.13 -53.87 4.89
N HIS A 67 -19.01 -53.78 5.88
CA HIS A 67 -19.42 -52.52 6.52
C HIS A 67 -18.26 -51.78 7.21
N ASP A 68 -17.44 -52.48 7.99
CA ASP A 68 -16.33 -51.85 8.74
C ASP A 68 -15.26 -51.30 7.78
N LEU A 69 -15.09 -51.95 6.62
CA LEU A 69 -14.20 -51.52 5.56
C LEU A 69 -14.68 -50.18 4.95
N PHE A 70 -15.99 -49.98 4.82
CA PHE A 70 -16.59 -48.70 4.42
C PHE A 70 -16.42 -47.61 5.47
N GLU A 71 -16.52 -47.93 6.76
CA GLU A 71 -16.31 -46.94 7.84
C GLU A 71 -14.88 -46.39 7.83
N ILE A 72 -13.87 -47.26 7.67
CA ILE A 72 -12.47 -46.86 7.55
C ILE A 72 -12.25 -45.99 6.31
N PHE A 73 -12.80 -46.39 5.16
CA PHE A 73 -12.69 -45.58 3.93
C PHE A 73 -13.41 -44.23 4.05
N SER A 74 -14.57 -44.18 4.69
CA SER A 74 -15.30 -42.92 4.93
C SER A 74 -14.50 -41.96 5.83
N SER A 75 -13.83 -42.51 6.84
CA SER A 75 -12.98 -41.76 7.76
C SER A 75 -11.74 -41.20 7.06
N ALA A 76 -11.09 -42.01 6.20
CA ALA A 76 -9.99 -41.54 5.37
C ALA A 76 -10.43 -40.46 4.36
N ALA A 77 -11.62 -40.61 3.78
CA ALA A 77 -12.19 -39.64 2.84
C ALA A 77 -12.46 -38.28 3.48
N THR A 78 -12.93 -38.22 4.74
CA THR A 78 -13.15 -36.95 5.44
C THR A 78 -11.85 -36.21 5.73
N VAL A 79 -10.79 -36.92 6.15
CA VAL A 79 -9.45 -36.32 6.34
C VAL A 79 -8.92 -35.76 5.01
N PHE A 80 -9.07 -36.51 3.91
CA PHE A 80 -8.66 -36.05 2.58
C PHE A 80 -9.46 -34.83 2.12
N ALA A 81 -10.77 -34.82 2.37
CA ALA A 81 -11.64 -33.68 2.08
C ALA A 81 -11.24 -32.42 2.86
N VAL A 82 -10.91 -32.55 4.15
CA VAL A 82 -10.42 -31.42 4.97
C VAL A 82 -9.09 -30.90 4.43
N PHE A 83 -8.18 -31.77 3.99
CA PHE A 83 -6.90 -31.35 3.41
C PHE A 83 -7.07 -30.62 2.07
N ILE A 84 -7.95 -31.10 1.19
CA ILE A 84 -8.32 -30.41 -0.04
C ILE A 84 -8.96 -29.05 0.27
N ALA A 85 -9.90 -29.01 1.22
CA ALA A 85 -10.56 -27.77 1.63
C ALA A 85 -9.55 -26.75 2.17
N TRP A 86 -8.61 -27.17 3.02
CA TRP A 86 -7.52 -26.31 3.51
C TRP A 86 -6.71 -25.75 2.34
N ARG A 87 -6.22 -26.62 1.44
CA ARG A 87 -5.44 -26.17 0.27
C ARG A 87 -6.23 -25.22 -0.62
N GLY A 88 -7.52 -25.49 -0.82
CA GLY A 88 -8.45 -24.64 -1.57
C GLY A 88 -8.59 -23.26 -0.93
N ILE A 89 -8.79 -23.17 0.39
CA ILE A 89 -8.91 -21.89 1.11
C ILE A 89 -7.62 -21.07 1.00
N ASN A 90 -6.46 -21.71 1.15
CA ASN A 90 -5.18 -21.01 1.04
C ASN A 90 -4.91 -20.51 -0.38
N ALA A 91 -5.24 -21.31 -1.41
CA ALA A 91 -5.15 -20.89 -2.80
C ALA A 91 -6.11 -19.74 -3.09
N TRP A 92 -7.36 -19.82 -2.62
CA TRP A 92 -8.35 -18.77 -2.78
C TRP A 92 -7.92 -17.46 -2.10
N ARG A 93 -7.40 -17.52 -0.88
CA ARG A 93 -6.88 -16.33 -0.19
C ARG A 93 -5.74 -15.66 -0.96
N ARG A 94 -4.82 -16.44 -1.53
CA ARG A 94 -3.72 -15.92 -2.37
C ARG A 94 -4.22 -15.31 -3.68
N GLN A 95 -5.20 -15.94 -4.31
CA GLN A 95 -5.83 -15.43 -5.53
C GLN A 95 -6.57 -14.11 -5.24
N ALA A 96 -7.32 -14.05 -4.14
CA ALA A 96 -8.05 -12.85 -3.74
C ALA A 96 -7.09 -11.69 -3.43
N SER A 97 -5.98 -11.94 -2.71
CA SER A 97 -4.98 -10.89 -2.48
C SER A 97 -4.31 -10.44 -3.77
N GLY A 98 -3.95 -11.36 -4.66
CA GLY A 98 -3.34 -11.02 -5.96
C GLY A 98 -4.28 -10.21 -6.87
N GLN A 99 -5.58 -10.51 -6.84
CA GLN A 99 -6.59 -9.73 -7.56
C GLN A 99 -6.72 -8.31 -7.01
N ALA A 100 -6.75 -8.15 -5.69
CA ALA A 100 -6.81 -6.84 -5.04
C ALA A 100 -5.56 -5.98 -5.36
N ASP A 101 -4.37 -6.60 -5.32
CA ASP A 101 -3.11 -5.94 -5.70
C ASP A 101 -3.12 -5.48 -7.16
N LEU A 102 -3.57 -6.34 -8.08
CA LEU A 102 -3.64 -5.99 -9.50
C LEU A 102 -4.66 -4.87 -9.77
N GLU A 103 -5.79 -4.88 -9.09
CA GLU A 103 -6.80 -3.83 -9.19
C GLU A 103 -6.25 -2.49 -8.68
N LEU A 104 -5.54 -2.49 -7.55
CA LEU A 104 -4.87 -1.29 -7.04
C LEU A 104 -3.82 -0.78 -8.03
N ALA A 105 -2.99 -1.66 -8.59
CA ALA A 105 -1.97 -1.29 -9.55
C ALA A 105 -2.56 -0.64 -10.81
N ARG A 106 -3.69 -1.17 -11.32
CA ARG A 106 -4.40 -0.57 -12.46
C ARG A 106 -4.95 0.81 -12.13
N ARG A 107 -5.64 0.96 -10.99
CA ARG A 107 -6.18 2.26 -10.56
C ARG A 107 -5.05 3.29 -10.39
N LEU A 108 -3.94 2.88 -9.80
CA LEU A 108 -2.78 3.73 -9.62
C LEU A 108 -2.11 4.10 -10.94
N ALA A 109 -2.01 3.19 -11.91
CA ALA A 109 -1.48 3.49 -13.25
C ALA A 109 -2.31 4.56 -13.97
N VAL A 110 -3.64 4.45 -13.90
CA VAL A 110 -4.55 5.45 -14.49
C VAL A 110 -4.41 6.80 -13.76
N GLY A 111 -4.39 6.79 -12.42
CA GLY A 111 -4.21 8.03 -11.64
C GLY A 111 -2.87 8.71 -11.90
N ALA A 112 -1.79 7.92 -11.98
CA ALA A 112 -0.44 8.42 -12.27
C ALA A 112 -0.38 9.07 -13.66
N LEU A 113 -1.01 8.44 -14.67
CA LEU A 113 -1.09 9.03 -16.01
C LEU A 113 -1.84 10.36 -16.00
N ALA A 114 -3.00 10.43 -15.33
CA ALA A 114 -3.77 11.66 -15.22
C ALA A 114 -2.99 12.80 -14.53
N VAL A 115 -2.23 12.49 -13.49
CA VAL A 115 -1.36 13.49 -12.83
C VAL A 115 -0.21 13.94 -13.74
N LYS A 116 0.41 13.03 -14.51
CA LYS A 116 1.45 13.41 -15.49
C LYS A 116 0.91 14.31 -16.60
N GLU A 117 -0.25 13.97 -17.14
CA GLU A 117 -0.90 14.76 -18.19
C GLU A 117 -1.32 16.14 -17.69
N SER A 118 -1.77 16.24 -16.43
CA SER A 118 -2.10 17.51 -15.80
C SER A 118 -0.89 18.34 -15.34
N ALA A 119 0.27 17.72 -15.14
CA ALA A 119 1.50 18.42 -14.76
C ALA A 119 2.01 19.37 -15.86
N VAL A 120 1.86 19.00 -17.13
CA VAL A 120 2.28 19.83 -18.27
C VAL A 120 1.55 21.18 -18.31
N PRO A 121 0.20 21.25 -18.32
CA PRO A 121 -0.50 22.53 -18.28
C PRO A 121 -0.29 23.29 -16.97
N ALA A 122 -0.07 22.62 -15.83
CA ALA A 122 0.33 23.30 -14.59
C ALA A 122 1.66 24.05 -14.78
N TRP A 123 2.65 23.40 -15.38
CA TRP A 123 3.93 24.02 -15.70
C TRP A 123 3.77 25.19 -16.69
N VAL A 124 2.93 25.06 -17.71
CA VAL A 124 2.65 26.17 -18.66
C VAL A 124 2.07 27.38 -17.93
N ASP A 125 1.11 27.16 -17.03
CA ASP A 125 0.49 28.23 -16.22
C ASP A 125 1.51 28.90 -15.28
N ALA A 126 2.39 28.11 -14.66
CA ALA A 126 3.47 28.61 -13.81
C ALA A 126 4.51 29.41 -14.61
N LYS A 127 4.94 28.89 -15.77
CA LYS A 127 5.88 29.58 -16.66
C LYS A 127 5.29 30.88 -17.19
N PHE A 128 4.00 30.88 -17.55
CA PHE A 128 3.30 32.10 -17.91
C PHE A 128 3.36 33.12 -16.76
N SER A 129 3.01 32.70 -15.55
CA SER A 129 3.04 33.53 -14.34
C SER A 129 4.43 34.15 -14.09
N ILE A 130 5.48 33.32 -14.16
CA ILE A 130 6.88 33.74 -13.98
C ILE A 130 7.29 34.76 -15.05
N ASN A 131 6.89 34.55 -16.30
CA ASN A 131 7.25 35.48 -17.37
C ASN A 131 6.47 36.80 -17.29
N GLN A 132 5.26 36.82 -16.73
CA GLN A 132 4.43 38.02 -16.68
C GLN A 132 4.65 38.89 -15.45
N PHE A 133 5.01 38.32 -14.29
CA PHE A 133 5.14 39.12 -13.06
C PHE A 133 6.15 40.29 -13.15
N PRO A 134 7.30 40.21 -13.86
CA PRO A 134 8.27 41.31 -13.90
C PRO A 134 7.74 42.55 -14.62
N PHE A 135 6.76 42.39 -15.51
CA PHE A 135 6.15 43.49 -16.26
C PHE A 135 5.06 44.22 -15.45
N GLY A 136 4.69 43.69 -14.29
CA GLY A 136 3.67 44.26 -13.41
C GLY A 136 2.24 43.97 -13.86
N ALA A 137 1.30 44.03 -12.92
CA ALA A 137 -0.11 43.68 -13.16
C ALA A 137 -0.81 44.60 -14.17
N GLN A 138 -0.26 45.81 -14.37
CA GLN A 138 -0.77 46.81 -15.32
C GLN A 138 -0.38 46.52 -16.78
N SER A 139 0.52 45.56 -17.03
CA SER A 139 0.98 45.23 -18.38
C SER A 139 -0.09 44.54 -19.23
N LEU A 140 -1.12 43.97 -18.60
CA LEU A 140 -2.19 43.23 -19.26
C LEU A 140 -3.50 44.01 -19.19
N ASN A 141 -4.26 43.98 -20.30
CA ASN A 141 -5.58 44.59 -20.40
C ASN A 141 -6.54 43.97 -19.35
N PRO A 142 -7.28 44.74 -18.53
CA PRO A 142 -8.10 44.20 -17.45
C PRO A 142 -9.09 43.08 -17.84
N PRO A 143 -9.82 43.14 -18.98
CA PRO A 143 -10.68 42.04 -19.41
C PRO A 143 -9.91 40.75 -19.77
N LEU A 144 -8.69 40.90 -20.31
CA LEU A 144 -7.82 39.76 -20.61
C LEU A 144 -7.32 39.12 -19.30
N MET A 145 -6.91 39.95 -18.33
CA MET A 145 -6.50 39.47 -17.01
C MET A 145 -7.62 38.70 -16.31
N GLU A 146 -8.85 39.22 -16.37
CA GLU A 146 -10.02 38.54 -15.81
C GLU A 146 -10.28 37.18 -16.48
N SER A 147 -10.17 37.12 -17.82
CA SER A 147 -10.31 35.87 -18.56
C SER A 147 -9.24 34.84 -18.17
N ILE A 148 -7.97 35.28 -18.05
CA ILE A 148 -6.87 34.44 -17.58
C ILE A 148 -7.15 33.94 -16.16
N ARG A 149 -7.57 34.82 -15.26
CA ARG A 149 -7.90 34.48 -13.87
C ARG A 149 -8.96 33.40 -13.77
N VAL A 150 -10.08 33.57 -14.48
CA VAL A 150 -11.19 32.59 -14.47
C VAL A 150 -10.73 31.26 -15.07
N SER A 151 -10.07 31.29 -16.23
CA SER A 151 -9.63 30.10 -16.96
C SER A 151 -8.56 29.31 -16.19
N MET A 152 -7.53 30.00 -15.69
CA MET A 152 -6.44 29.41 -14.92
C MET A 152 -6.95 28.91 -13.56
N GLY A 153 -7.80 29.66 -12.86
CA GLY A 153 -8.41 29.22 -11.61
C GLY A 153 -9.27 27.96 -11.76
N ALA A 154 -10.02 27.83 -12.86
CA ALA A 154 -10.77 26.61 -13.16
C ALA A 154 -9.84 25.41 -13.42
N ARG A 155 -8.74 25.62 -14.16
CA ARG A 155 -7.74 24.56 -14.39
C ARG A 155 -7.06 24.12 -13.10
N ILE A 156 -6.64 25.04 -12.23
CA ILE A 156 -6.02 24.73 -10.94
C ILE A 156 -6.94 23.82 -10.11
N LYS A 157 -8.21 24.17 -9.96
CA LYS A 157 -9.20 23.35 -9.23
C LYS A 157 -9.36 21.96 -9.83
N SER A 158 -9.41 21.86 -11.16
CA SER A 158 -9.50 20.56 -11.85
C SER A 158 -8.27 19.69 -11.58
N ARG A 159 -7.06 20.26 -11.62
CA ARG A 159 -5.81 19.53 -11.37
C ARG A 159 -5.66 19.14 -9.91
N GLU A 160 -6.08 20.01 -9.00
CA GLU A 160 -6.12 19.74 -7.57
C GLU A 160 -6.98 18.51 -7.27
N GLN A 161 -8.16 18.41 -7.88
CA GLN A 161 -9.03 17.24 -7.76
C GLN A 161 -8.32 15.95 -8.21
N SER A 162 -7.70 15.94 -9.39
CA SER A 162 -6.95 14.77 -9.88
C SER A 162 -5.79 14.40 -8.95
N ARG A 163 -5.10 15.38 -8.35
CA ARG A 163 -4.03 15.14 -7.39
C ARG A 163 -4.56 14.57 -6.06
N LEU A 164 -5.71 15.01 -5.59
CA LEU A 164 -6.34 14.46 -4.38
C LEU A 164 -6.77 13.00 -4.58
N GLU A 165 -7.38 12.69 -5.73
CA GLU A 165 -7.76 11.32 -6.11
C GLU A 165 -6.52 10.41 -6.19
N PHE A 166 -5.46 10.87 -6.85
CA PHE A 166 -4.20 10.14 -6.90
C PHE A 166 -3.53 10.00 -5.53
N GLY A 167 -3.60 11.04 -4.70
CA GLY A 167 -3.10 11.02 -3.32
C GLY A 167 -3.79 9.96 -2.47
N ALA A 168 -5.11 9.78 -2.62
CA ALA A 168 -5.84 8.71 -1.93
C ALA A 168 -5.35 7.32 -2.36
N LEU A 169 -5.14 7.10 -3.67
CA LEU A 169 -4.58 5.85 -4.19
C LEU A 169 -3.16 5.60 -3.67
N LEU A 170 -2.33 6.64 -3.54
CA LEU A 170 -1.00 6.51 -2.94
C LEU A 170 -1.08 6.14 -1.46
N GLN A 171 -2.06 6.63 -0.69
CA GLN A 171 -2.21 6.17 0.71
C GLN A 171 -2.62 4.70 0.81
N GLU A 172 -3.50 4.23 -0.09
CA GLU A 172 -3.82 2.81 -0.20
C GLU A 172 -2.57 1.98 -0.55
N ALA A 173 -1.81 2.41 -1.58
CA ALA A 173 -0.57 1.77 -1.97
C ALA A 173 0.49 1.78 -0.87
N LYS A 174 0.59 2.86 -0.10
CA LYS A 174 1.50 2.96 1.05
C LYS A 174 1.18 1.93 2.13
N ALA A 175 -0.10 1.67 2.38
CA ALA A 175 -0.53 0.69 3.36
C ALA A 175 -0.20 -0.75 2.95
N ILE A 176 -0.22 -1.05 1.64
CA ILE A 176 -0.05 -2.42 1.12
C ILE A 176 1.40 -2.69 0.69
N TRP A 177 2.04 -1.75 0.00
CA TRP A 177 3.38 -1.90 -0.59
C TRP A 177 4.48 -1.11 0.15
N GLY A 178 4.11 -0.24 1.08
CA GLY A 178 5.04 0.57 1.86
C GLY A 178 5.39 1.92 1.23
N SER A 179 6.09 2.77 1.99
CA SER A 179 6.40 4.14 1.55
C SER A 179 7.46 4.21 0.45
N ALA A 180 8.38 3.24 0.40
CA ALA A 180 9.49 3.24 -0.55
C ALA A 180 9.04 3.32 -2.02
N PHE A 181 7.86 2.76 -2.31
CA PHE A 181 7.21 2.86 -3.61
C PHE A 181 6.55 4.24 -3.80
N THR A 182 5.75 4.69 -2.84
CA THR A 182 5.00 5.95 -2.96
C THR A 182 5.90 7.18 -3.02
N ASP A 183 7.02 7.13 -2.32
CA ASP A 183 7.98 8.24 -2.25
C ASP A 183 8.60 8.55 -3.61
N LYS A 184 8.54 7.61 -4.58
CA LYS A 184 9.01 7.82 -5.95
C LYS A 184 8.16 8.81 -6.75
N TYR A 185 6.91 9.03 -6.35
CA TYR A 185 6.03 10.03 -6.97
C TYR A 185 6.19 11.43 -6.36
N ASN A 186 6.96 11.58 -5.28
CA ASN A 186 7.05 12.86 -4.55
C ASN A 186 7.54 14.00 -5.44
N GLN A 187 8.52 13.77 -6.31
CA GLN A 187 9.05 14.80 -7.21
C GLN A 187 7.98 15.32 -8.18
N LEU A 188 7.18 14.43 -8.76
CA LEU A 188 6.08 14.82 -9.65
C LEU A 188 5.01 15.61 -8.88
N ILE A 189 4.63 15.14 -7.69
CA ILE A 189 3.61 15.80 -6.87
C ILE A 189 4.09 17.19 -6.45
N GLU A 190 5.33 17.30 -6.00
CA GLU A 190 5.96 18.56 -5.61
C GLU A 190 5.98 19.55 -6.77
N LEU A 191 6.40 19.11 -7.97
CA LEU A 191 6.36 19.92 -9.18
C LEU A 191 4.95 20.46 -9.45
N CYS A 192 3.93 19.60 -9.41
CA CYS A 192 2.54 20.03 -9.62
C CYS A 192 2.09 21.06 -8.57
N VAL A 193 2.43 20.83 -7.29
CA VAL A 193 2.05 21.72 -6.19
C VAL A 193 2.72 23.09 -6.33
N ILE A 194 4.01 23.13 -6.68
CA ILE A 194 4.75 24.38 -6.86
C ILE A 194 4.21 25.14 -8.07
N CYS A 195 3.95 24.45 -9.18
CA CYS A 195 3.37 25.06 -10.38
C CYS A 195 1.97 25.64 -10.12
N ASP A 196 1.07 24.88 -9.49
CA ASP A 196 -0.27 25.37 -9.16
C ASP A 196 -0.22 26.52 -8.15
N ARG A 197 0.66 26.46 -7.16
CA ARG A 197 0.85 27.53 -6.18
C ARG A 197 1.36 28.80 -6.86
N CYS A 198 2.34 28.70 -7.76
CA CYS A 198 2.85 29.83 -8.53
C CYS A 198 1.73 30.49 -9.35
N ALA A 199 0.93 29.68 -10.05
CA ALA A 199 -0.22 30.17 -10.82
C ALA A 199 -1.29 30.82 -9.94
N GLN A 200 -1.56 30.25 -8.76
CA GLN A 200 -2.50 30.81 -7.79
C GLN A 200 -1.99 32.13 -7.20
N ASP A 201 -0.70 32.21 -6.85
CA ASP A 201 -0.05 33.42 -6.36
C ASP A 201 -0.08 34.52 -7.41
N PHE A 202 0.10 34.20 -8.69
CA PHE A 202 -0.06 35.15 -9.80
C PHE A 202 -1.49 35.69 -9.92
N ILE A 203 -2.49 34.81 -9.85
CA ILE A 203 -3.90 35.22 -9.86
C ILE A 203 -4.19 36.19 -8.71
N SER A 204 -3.73 35.87 -7.50
CA SER A 204 -3.92 36.72 -6.32
C SER A 204 -3.11 38.02 -6.41
N TRP A 205 -1.89 37.97 -6.93
CA TRP A 205 -1.04 39.13 -7.16
C TRP A 205 -1.62 40.11 -8.19
N ALA A 206 -2.33 39.60 -9.19
CA ALA A 206 -2.95 40.41 -10.24
C ALA A 206 -4.27 41.08 -9.82
N ASP A 207 -4.82 40.78 -8.64
CA ASP A 207 -6.06 41.39 -8.15
C ASP A 207 -5.79 42.84 -7.69
N PRO A 208 -6.47 43.85 -8.27
CA PRO A 208 -6.24 45.26 -7.94
C PRO A 208 -6.63 45.64 -6.52
N ASN A 209 -7.39 44.80 -5.81
CA ASN A 209 -7.87 45.08 -4.46
C ASN A 209 -6.90 44.60 -3.37
N VAL A 210 -5.77 44.01 -3.74
CA VAL A 210 -4.84 43.40 -2.80
C VAL A 210 -3.93 44.46 -2.17
N GLY A 211 -3.85 44.44 -0.83
CA GLY A 211 -3.01 45.37 -0.08
C GLY A 211 -1.50 45.18 -0.34
N PRO A 212 -0.66 46.22 -0.16
CA PRO A 212 0.77 46.18 -0.50
C PRO A 212 1.57 45.02 0.12
N ASN A 213 1.27 44.67 1.38
CA ASN A 213 1.96 43.58 2.08
C ASN A 213 1.65 42.20 1.47
N VAL A 214 0.41 42.01 1.01
CA VAL A 214 -0.03 40.75 0.40
C VAL A 214 0.54 40.64 -1.01
N TYR A 215 0.60 41.75 -1.74
CA TYR A 215 1.26 41.86 -3.03
C TYR A 215 2.73 41.41 -2.97
N LEU A 216 3.52 41.96 -2.04
CA LEU A 216 4.92 41.60 -1.85
C LEU A 216 5.10 40.12 -1.50
N LYS A 217 4.22 39.57 -0.67
CA LYS A 217 4.24 38.14 -0.31
C LYS A 217 4.06 37.24 -1.54
N HIS A 218 3.07 37.52 -2.39
CA HIS A 218 2.86 36.72 -3.60
C HIS A 218 4.03 36.86 -4.58
N GLN A 219 4.63 38.03 -4.69
CA GLN A 219 5.85 38.22 -5.48
C GLN A 219 7.01 37.36 -4.97
N MET A 220 7.24 37.32 -3.65
CA MET A 220 8.28 36.48 -3.05
C MET A 220 8.01 34.98 -3.30
N ASN A 221 6.75 34.54 -3.19
CA ASN A 221 6.38 33.15 -3.47
C ASN A 221 6.64 32.78 -4.95
N MET A 222 6.30 33.66 -5.89
CA MET A 222 6.57 33.44 -7.31
C MET A 222 8.07 33.39 -7.60
N GLN A 223 8.88 34.22 -6.95
CA GLN A 223 10.35 34.16 -7.06
C GLN A 223 10.90 32.83 -6.56
N GLN A 224 10.42 32.34 -5.42
CA GLN A 224 10.82 31.02 -4.89
C GLN A 224 10.43 29.88 -5.84
N ALA A 225 9.25 29.96 -6.46
CA ALA A 225 8.83 28.98 -7.45
C ALA A 225 9.70 29.03 -8.72
N GLU A 226 10.10 30.23 -9.16
CA GLU A 226 11.05 30.41 -10.26
C GLU A 226 12.40 29.76 -9.94
N ASP A 227 12.96 30.03 -8.76
CA ASP A 227 14.23 29.48 -8.33
C ASP A 227 14.17 27.93 -8.31
N TYR A 228 13.11 27.35 -7.74
CA TYR A 228 12.91 25.90 -7.75
C TYR A 228 12.83 25.31 -9.15
N LEU A 229 12.04 25.93 -10.04
CA LEU A 229 11.88 25.45 -11.42
C LEU A 229 13.17 25.59 -12.20
N ARG A 230 13.99 26.61 -11.92
CA ARG A 230 15.31 26.79 -12.50
C ARG A 230 16.28 25.71 -12.03
N ASP A 231 16.37 25.48 -10.72
CA ASP A 231 17.23 24.47 -10.12
C ASP A 231 16.88 23.04 -10.58
N SER A 232 15.60 22.80 -10.84
CA SER A 232 15.10 21.52 -11.35
C SER A 232 15.24 21.36 -12.88
N ASN A 233 15.83 22.35 -13.58
CA ASN A 233 15.87 22.45 -15.06
C ASN A 233 14.49 22.42 -15.74
N CYS A 234 13.43 22.73 -15.01
CA CYS A 234 12.05 22.76 -15.51
C CYS A 234 11.74 24.10 -16.21
N LEU A 235 12.32 25.21 -15.76
CA LEU A 235 11.98 26.55 -16.28
C LEU A 235 12.29 26.69 -17.79
N ASP A 236 13.45 26.20 -18.21
CA ASP A 236 13.96 26.30 -19.58
C ASP A 236 13.60 25.09 -20.45
N ALA A 237 12.84 24.13 -19.91
CA ALA A 237 12.51 22.88 -20.59
C ALA A 237 11.78 23.09 -21.94
N GLY A 238 11.05 24.20 -22.12
CA GLY A 238 10.34 24.46 -23.37
C GLY A 238 9.37 23.31 -23.72
N GLY A 239 9.50 22.74 -24.93
CA GLY A 239 8.72 21.56 -25.34
C GLY A 239 9.14 20.24 -24.68
N GLU A 240 10.23 20.22 -23.92
CA GLU A 240 10.83 19.01 -23.35
C GLU A 240 10.30 18.67 -21.95
N ILE A 241 9.42 19.48 -21.38
CA ILE A 241 8.88 19.27 -20.02
C ILE A 241 8.27 17.88 -19.84
N GLY A 242 7.64 17.33 -20.89
CA GLY A 242 7.10 15.96 -20.86
C GLY A 242 8.18 14.89 -20.67
N LYS A 243 9.40 15.09 -21.20
CA LYS A 243 10.52 14.16 -20.99
C LYS A 243 11.06 14.25 -19.57
N ILE A 244 11.10 15.46 -19.01
CA ILE A 244 11.50 15.67 -17.60
C ILE A 244 10.49 14.98 -16.67
N ILE A 245 9.19 15.19 -16.87
CA ILE A 245 8.13 14.52 -16.10
C ILE A 245 8.25 13.00 -16.21
N LYS A 246 8.46 12.47 -17.44
CA LYS A 246 8.67 11.03 -17.65
C LYS A 246 9.88 10.51 -16.88
N LYS A 247 10.99 11.26 -16.88
CA LYS A 247 12.21 10.90 -16.13
C LYS A 247 11.98 10.92 -14.62
N MET A 248 11.22 11.89 -14.10
CA MET A 248 10.87 11.97 -12.68
C MET A 248 10.06 10.75 -12.20
N THR A 249 9.29 10.12 -13.08
CA THR A 249 8.45 8.96 -12.72
C THR A 249 8.97 7.62 -13.23
N GLU A 250 10.11 7.57 -13.91
CA GLU A 250 10.62 6.35 -14.56
C GLU A 250 10.77 5.19 -13.58
N ASP A 251 11.37 5.45 -12.42
CA ASP A 251 11.54 4.44 -11.37
C ASP A 251 10.20 3.97 -10.79
N ALA A 252 9.26 4.90 -10.61
CA ALA A 252 7.93 4.62 -10.09
C ALA A 252 7.10 3.78 -11.07
N ASP A 253 7.22 4.08 -12.36
CA ASP A 253 6.55 3.36 -13.45
C ASP A 253 7.10 1.94 -13.59
N ALA A 254 8.43 1.78 -13.53
CA ALA A 254 9.07 0.48 -13.59
C ALA A 254 8.70 -0.40 -12.39
N GLU A 255 8.59 0.17 -11.19
CA GLU A 255 8.13 -0.59 -10.02
C GLU A 255 6.64 -0.93 -10.10
N LEU A 256 5.80 0.01 -10.57
CA LEU A 256 4.39 -0.23 -10.80
C LEU A 256 4.16 -1.37 -11.81
N GLU A 257 4.94 -1.40 -12.89
CA GLU A 257 4.90 -2.48 -13.88
C GLU A 257 5.24 -3.84 -13.23
N ARG A 258 6.21 -3.89 -12.31
CA ARG A 258 6.51 -5.13 -11.56
C ARG A 258 5.32 -5.58 -10.71
N HIS A 259 4.59 -4.66 -10.09
CA HIS A 259 3.38 -4.99 -9.35
C HIS A 259 2.26 -5.51 -10.25
N MET A 260 2.14 -5.00 -11.47
CA MET A 260 1.18 -5.49 -12.47
C MET A 260 1.54 -6.88 -13.03
N LEU A 261 2.84 -7.19 -13.14
CA LEU A 261 3.33 -8.42 -13.76
C LEU A 261 3.55 -9.59 -12.77
N ARG A 262 3.51 -9.34 -11.45
CA ARG A 262 3.56 -10.40 -10.44
C ARG A 262 2.31 -11.28 -10.56
N LYS A 263 2.46 -12.42 -11.26
CA LYS A 263 1.51 -13.52 -11.32
C LYS A 263 1.68 -14.47 -10.14
#